data_AF-A0A2E9Z146-F1
#
_entry.id   AF-A0A2E9Z146-F1
#
_cell.length_a   1.000
_cell.length_b   1.000
_cell.length_c   1.000
_cell.angle_alpha   90.00
_cell.angle_beta   90.00
_cell.angle_gamma   90.00
#
_symmetry.space_group_name_H-M   'P 1'
#
loop_
_entity.id
_entity.type
_entity.pdbx_description
1 polymer ?
#
loop_
_entity_poly.entity_id
_entity_poly.type
_entity_poly.pdbx_seq_one_letter_code
_entity_poly.pdbx_strand_id
1 'polypeptide(L)'
;MRYKAKKIYNGCVSVRDYMVKSCRVKKEDLEIEYEGKVMTIPLGQLIKDNGFQFHRRKFKSKWDNTTYELIDFKFKPDSESQLDIFKEKK
;
A
#
# COMPACT_ATOMS: atom_id res chain seq x y z
N MET A 1 -3.60 5.03 -9.20
CA MET A 1 -4.23 5.73 -8.04
C MET A 1 -3.19 6.14 -7.00
N ARG A 2 -3.26 7.37 -6.44
CA ARG A 2 -2.35 7.87 -5.40
C ARG A 2 -3.03 7.97 -4.03
N TYR A 3 -2.43 7.37 -3.00
CA TYR A 3 -2.89 7.40 -1.62
C TYR A 3 -1.86 8.12 -0.75
N LYS A 4 -2.28 9.22 -0.11
CA LYS A 4 -1.44 9.95 0.84
C LYS A 4 -1.62 9.37 2.24
N ALA A 5 -0.63 8.61 2.69
CA ALA A 5 -0.59 8.07 4.03
C ALA A 5 -0.24 9.19 5.03
N LYS A 6 -0.95 9.23 6.16
CA LYS A 6 -0.69 10.19 7.25
C LYS A 6 0.22 9.64 8.33
N LYS A 7 0.29 8.31 8.46
CA LYS A 7 1.03 7.62 9.52
C LYS A 7 1.49 6.26 9.01
N ILE A 8 2.69 5.87 9.42
CA ILE A 8 3.22 4.51 9.29
C ILE A 8 3.15 3.84 10.66
N TYR A 9 2.82 2.55 10.69
CA TYR A 9 2.83 1.74 11.89
C TYR A 9 3.74 0.53 11.69
N ASN A 10 4.77 0.37 12.53
CA ASN A 10 5.75 -0.71 12.44
C ASN A 10 6.39 -0.85 11.03
N GLY A 11 6.68 0.27 10.36
CA GLY A 11 7.21 0.27 8.99
C GLY A 11 6.20 -0.09 7.89
N CYS A 12 4.91 -0.21 8.22
CA CYS A 12 3.84 -0.51 7.28
C CYS A 12 2.85 0.64 7.13
N VAL A 13 2.32 0.81 5.92
CA VAL A 13 1.19 1.68 5.61
C VAL A 13 -0.06 0.83 5.49
N SER A 14 -1.09 1.18 6.26
CA SER A 14 -2.41 0.57 6.16
C SER A 14 -3.25 1.27 5.09
N VAL A 15 -3.67 0.53 4.08
CA VAL A 15 -4.54 0.97 2.98
C VAL A 15 -5.87 0.25 3.08
N ARG A 16 -6.97 0.92 2.74
CA ARG A 16 -8.30 0.31 2.81
C ARG A 16 -8.49 -0.68 1.66
N ASP A 17 -9.11 -1.82 1.94
CA ASP A 17 -9.29 -2.91 0.97
C ASP A 17 -10.02 -2.47 -0.31
N TYR A 18 -10.98 -1.56 -0.21
CA TYR A 18 -11.69 -1.04 -1.38
C TYR A 18 -10.78 -0.22 -2.33
N MET A 19 -9.71 0.41 -1.82
CA MET A 19 -8.75 1.12 -2.67
C MET A 19 -7.95 0.12 -3.48
N VAL A 20 -7.48 -0.95 -2.82
CA VAL A 20 -6.76 -2.04 -3.47
C VAL A 20 -7.64 -2.73 -4.52
N LYS A 21 -8.91 -3.02 -4.18
CA LYS A 21 -9.89 -3.56 -5.13
C LYS A 21 -10.11 -2.62 -6.32
N SER A 22 -10.20 -1.32 -6.07
CA SER A 22 -10.36 -0.32 -7.14
C SER A 22 -9.17 -0.32 -8.10
N CYS A 23 -7.94 -0.37 -7.59
CA CYS A 23 -6.73 -0.49 -8.42
C CYS A 23 -6.72 -1.79 -9.23
N ARG A 24 -7.09 -2.93 -8.62
CA ARG A 24 -7.20 -4.22 -9.32
C ARG A 24 -8.21 -4.18 -10.48
N VAL A 25 -9.39 -3.59 -10.25
CA VAL A 25 -10.44 -3.47 -11.27
C VAL A 25 -10.02 -2.54 -12.40
N LYS A 26 -9.42 -1.40 -12.07
CA LYS A 26 -8.96 -0.41 -13.04
C LYS A 26 -7.63 -0.77 -13.73
N LYS A 27 -6.99 -1.86 -13.29
CA LYS A 27 -5.64 -2.27 -13.72
C LYS A 27 -4.62 -1.14 -13.58
N GLU A 28 -4.69 -0.43 -12.45
CA GLU A 28 -3.78 0.65 -12.11
C GLU A 28 -2.82 0.24 -11.00
N ASP A 29 -1.64 0.85 -11.00
CA ASP A 29 -0.71 0.78 -9.88
C ASP A 29 -1.21 1.64 -8.70
N LEU A 30 -0.78 1.25 -7.50
CA LEU A 30 -1.08 1.96 -6.27
C LEU A 30 0.16 2.71 -5.79
N GLU A 31 0.14 4.02 -5.89
CA GLU A 31 1.19 4.89 -5.36
C GLU A 31 0.84 5.29 -3.93
N ILE A 32 1.76 5.09 -3.00
CA ILE A 32 1.63 5.49 -1.60
C ILE A 32 2.63 6.59 -1.31
N GLU A 33 2.13 7.77 -0.96
CA GLU A 33 2.95 8.90 -0.53
C GLU A 33 2.95 9.01 1.00
N TYR A 34 4.13 9.09 1.60
CA TYR A 34 4.32 9.36 3.02
C TYR A 34 5.50 10.32 3.21
N GLU A 35 5.27 11.45 3.90
CA GLU A 35 6.30 12.46 4.20
C GLU A 35 7.15 12.88 2.97
N GLY A 36 6.51 13.02 1.80
CA GLY A 36 7.18 13.41 0.56
C GLY A 36 7.93 12.28 -0.14
N LYS A 37 8.01 11.09 0.46
CA LYS A 37 8.50 9.88 -0.19
C LYS A 37 7.35 9.12 -0.84
N VAL A 38 7.60 8.55 -2.02
CA VAL A 38 6.62 7.76 -2.77
C VAL A 38 7.11 6.32 -2.85
N MET A 39 6.18 5.39 -2.69
CA MET A 39 6.34 3.96 -2.97
C MET A 39 5.28 3.56 -3.99
N THR A 40 5.70 2.91 -5.06
CA THR A 40 4.79 2.38 -6.07
C THR A 40 4.59 0.90 -5.87
N ILE A 41 3.35 0.46 -5.64
CA ILE A 41 3.00 -0.95 -5.61
C ILE A 41 2.44 -1.32 -6.99
N PRO A 42 3.19 -2.10 -7.79
CA PRO A 42 2.74 -2.49 -9.12
C PRO A 42 1.52 -3.41 -9.04
N LEU A 43 0.63 -3.31 -10.03
CA LEU A 43 -0.58 -4.12 -10.14
C LEU A 43 -0.29 -5.62 -10.01
N GLY A 44 0.80 -6.10 -10.63
CA GLY A 44 1.19 -7.51 -10.53
C GLY A 44 1.42 -7.96 -9.09
N GLN A 45 1.97 -7.08 -8.25
CA GLN A 45 2.13 -7.32 -6.82
C GLN A 45 0.79 -7.17 -6.10
N LEU A 46 -0.04 -6.18 -6.44
CA LEU A 46 -1.38 -6.07 -5.87
C LEU A 46 -2.25 -7.30 -6.13
N ILE A 47 -2.05 -8.02 -7.24
CA ILE A 47 -2.79 -9.25 -7.58
C ILE A 47 -2.22 -10.48 -6.86
N LYS A 48 -0.88 -10.59 -6.79
CA LYS A 48 -0.19 -11.75 -6.18
C LYS A 48 -0.15 -11.69 -4.67
N ASP A 49 0.19 -10.53 -4.12
CA ASP A 49 0.16 -10.27 -2.69
C ASP A 49 -1.26 -9.83 -2.30
N ASN A 50 -1.88 -10.57 -1.38
CA ASN A 50 -3.09 -10.10 -0.69
C ASN A 50 -2.78 -9.02 0.37
N GLY A 51 -1.55 -8.52 0.38
CA GLY A 51 -0.99 -7.66 1.42
C GLY A 51 -0.88 -8.39 2.75
N PHE A 52 -0.15 -7.78 3.68
CA PHE A 52 -0.09 -8.26 5.04
C PHE A 52 -1.25 -7.64 5.83
N GLN A 53 -1.79 -8.32 6.84
CA GLN A 53 -2.75 -7.69 7.76
C GLN A 53 -2.28 -7.99 9.17
N PHE A 54 -1.84 -6.97 9.92
CA PHE A 54 -1.52 -7.14 11.34
C PHE A 54 -2.78 -7.52 12.12
N HIS A 55 -3.93 -6.96 11.73
CA HIS A 55 -5.20 -7.22 12.36
C HIS A 55 -6.31 -7.36 11.31
N ARG A 56 -6.95 -8.53 11.26
CA ARG A 56 -8.15 -8.80 10.43
C ARG A 56 -9.42 -8.18 11.03
N ARG A 57 -9.32 -6.94 11.50
CA ARG A 57 -10.47 -6.22 12.06
C ARG A 57 -11.24 -5.55 10.93
N LYS A 58 -12.54 -5.79 10.90
CA LYS A 58 -13.47 -5.08 10.02
C LYS A 58 -13.83 -3.76 10.67
N PHE A 59 -13.59 -2.67 9.96
CA PHE A 59 -13.93 -1.33 10.37
C PHE A 59 -15.23 -0.92 9.71
N LYS A 60 -16.14 -0.35 10.49
CA LYS A 60 -17.39 0.18 9.96
C LYS A 60 -17.17 1.62 9.51
N SER A 61 -17.48 1.92 8.25
CA SER A 61 -17.48 3.29 7.74
C SER A 61 -18.49 4.13 8.49
N LYS A 62 -18.10 5.35 8.88
CA LYS A 62 -18.99 6.31 9.56
C LYS A 62 -20.08 6.88 8.65
N TRP A 63 -19.92 6.76 7.33
CA TRP A 63 -20.75 7.46 6.34
C TRP A 63 -21.78 6.54 5.65
N ASP A 64 -21.40 5.32 5.29
CA ASP A 64 -22.23 4.44 4.45
C ASP A 64 -22.60 3.10 5.10
N ASN A 65 -22.32 2.92 6.40
CA ASN A 65 -22.51 1.63 7.09
C ASN A 65 -21.65 0.47 6.51
N THR A 66 -20.95 0.68 5.40
CA THR A 66 -20.08 -0.30 4.72
C THR A 66 -18.89 -0.67 5.59
N THR A 67 -18.62 -1.95 5.70
CA THR A 67 -17.43 -2.46 6.38
C THR A 67 -16.25 -2.53 5.42
N TYR A 68 -15.08 -2.06 5.86
CA TYR A 68 -13.83 -2.18 5.14
C TYR A 68 -12.76 -2.82 6.01
N GLU A 69 -11.75 -3.37 5.37
CA GLU A 69 -10.58 -3.94 6.04
C GLU A 69 -9.35 -3.08 5.74
N LEU A 70 -8.35 -3.18 6.60
CA LEU A 70 -7.06 -2.53 6.39
C LEU A 70 -6.06 -3.58 5.91
N ILE A 71 -5.40 -3.27 4.81
CA ILE A 71 -4.32 -4.05 4.22
C ILE A 71 -3.03 -3.28 4.46
N ASP A 72 -2.12 -3.89 5.20
CA ASP A 72 -0.82 -3.35 5.55
C ASP A 72 0.21 -3.71 4.48
N PHE A 73 0.87 -2.70 3.95
CA PHE A 73 1.98 -2.85 3.03
C PHE A 73 3.24 -2.33 3.69
N LYS A 74 4.33 -3.11 3.63
CA LYS A 74 5.63 -2.65 4.11
C LYS A 74 6.08 -1.48 3.25
N PHE A 75 6.22 -0.31 3.86
CA PHE A 75 6.58 0.91 3.15
C PHE A 75 8.07 0.88 2.84
N LYS A 76 8.39 0.85 1.55
CA LYS A 76 9.75 0.97 1.03
C LYS A 76 9.73 2.05 -0.05
N PRO A 77 10.24 3.26 0.22
CA PRO A 77 10.21 4.33 -0.76
C PRO A 77 11.04 3.95 -1.98
N ASP A 78 10.58 4.34 -3.17
CA ASP A 78 11.29 4.04 -4.43
C ASP A 78 12.68 4.69 -4.47
N SER A 79 12.87 5.79 -3.73
CA SER A 79 14.18 6.42 -3.55
C SER A 79 15.22 5.51 -2.86
N GLU A 80 14.79 4.54 -2.05
CA GLU A 80 15.70 3.53 -1.46
C GLU A 80 15.91 2.34 -2.40
N SER A 81 14.93 1.97 -3.24
CA SER A 81 15.05 0.84 -4.17
C SER A 81 16.08 1.09 -5.28
N GLN A 82 16.32 2.35 -5.64
CA GLN A 82 17.40 2.72 -6.59
C GLN A 82 18.81 2.46 -6.03
N LEU A 83 19.01 2.39 -4.71
CA LEU A 83 20.33 2.11 -4.12
C LEU A 83 20.68 0.61 -4.15
N ASP A 84 19.70 -0.28 -4.19
CA ASP A 84 19.96 -1.73 -4.24
C ASP A 84 20.49 -2.20 -5.61
N ILE A 85 20.15 -1.50 -6.70
CA ILE A 85 20.66 -1.81 -8.05
C ILE A 85 22.19 -1.63 -8.12
N PHE A 86 22.77 -0.75 -7.30
CA PHE A 86 24.21 -0.49 -7.28
C PHE A 86 25.00 -1.36 -6.30
N LYS A 87 24.34 -2.16 -5.46
CA LYS A 87 25.00 -2.99 -4.45
C LYS A 87 25.39 -4.39 -4.93
N GLU A 88 24.83 -4.86 -6.06
CA GLU A 88 25.17 -6.16 -6.66
C GLU A 88 26.43 -6.12 -7.57
N LYS A 89 27.16 -5.01 -7.64
CA LYS A 89 28.43 -4.90 -8.39
C LYS A 89 29.64 -4.66 -7.51
N LYS A 90 29.85 -5.49 -6.48
CA LYS A 90 31.16 -5.51 -5.79
C LYS A 90 31.59 -6.92 -5.43
#